data_AF-A0A2D7BPE3-F1
#
_entry.id   AF-A0A2D7BPE3-F1
#
_cell.length_a   1.000
_cell.length_b   1.000
_cell.length_c   1.000
_cell.angle_alpha   90.00
_cell.angle_beta   90.00
_cell.angle_gamma   90.00
#
_symmetry.space_group_name_H-M   'P 1'
#
loop_
_entity.id
_entity.type
_entity.pdbx_description
1 polymer ?
#
loop_
_entity_poly.entity_id
_entity_poly.type
_entity_poly.pdbx_seq_one_letter_code
_entity_poly.pdbx_strand_id
1 'polypeptide(L)'
;MPLDKIKEVEEYAETHKSSVLHIQKNPVACIIDNNSENKLKFESLENQSQIKASLRGFLNKHEEIGLVMGCKFKIEINQELLEYTVYPSTDFIESIIFNETIFLIDNKMNQIFSCKILTDQFVKTKSEFEKFKKLSQN
;
A
#
# COMPACT_ATOMS: atom_id res chain seq x y z
N MET A 1 19.12 -3.63 -7.28
CA MET A 1 19.96 -3.21 -6.12
C MET A 1 20.34 -4.48 -5.35
N PRO A 2 21.53 -4.56 -4.72
CA PRO A 2 21.84 -5.70 -3.87
C PRO A 2 20.76 -5.79 -2.77
N LEU A 3 20.41 -7.00 -2.35
CA LEU A 3 19.55 -7.26 -1.20
C LEU A 3 20.29 -6.78 0.06
N ASP A 4 20.42 -5.47 0.23
CA ASP A 4 21.01 -4.86 1.40
C ASP A 4 20.15 -5.28 2.59
N LYS A 5 20.77 -5.93 3.57
CA LYS A 5 20.15 -6.24 4.85
C LYS A 5 19.46 -4.98 5.34
N ILE A 6 18.14 -5.04 5.51
CA ILE A 6 17.33 -3.94 6.03
C ILE A 6 17.95 -3.54 7.38
N LYS A 7 18.54 -2.34 7.44
CA LYS A 7 19.21 -1.85 8.65
C LYS A 7 18.23 -1.51 9.77
N GLU A 8 16.95 -1.30 9.42
CA GLU A 8 15.87 -0.90 10.34
C GLU A 8 14.61 -1.73 10.04
N VAL A 9 14.56 -2.97 10.57
CA VAL A 9 13.44 -3.91 10.34
C VAL A 9 12.09 -3.30 10.75
N GLU A 10 12.10 -2.47 11.79
CA GLU A 10 10.94 -1.74 12.32
C GLU A 10 10.29 -0.83 11.26
N GLU A 11 11.08 -0.25 10.35
CA GLU A 11 10.59 0.66 9.31
C GLU A 11 9.70 -0.05 8.27
N TYR A 12 9.78 -1.38 8.21
CA TYR A 12 9.05 -2.25 7.28
C TYR A 12 8.13 -3.23 8.01
N ALA A 13 7.92 -3.04 9.31
CA ALA A 13 6.90 -3.77 10.05
C ALA A 13 5.51 -3.45 9.49
N GLU A 14 4.67 -4.47 9.36
CA GLU A 14 3.28 -4.28 8.94
C GLU A 14 2.55 -3.43 9.97
N THR A 15 1.97 -2.30 9.54
CA THR A 15 1.18 -1.43 10.42
C THR A 15 -0.32 -1.58 10.19
N HIS A 16 -0.72 -1.95 8.97
CA HIS A 16 -2.13 -2.06 8.59
C HIS A 16 -2.38 -3.30 7.75
N LYS A 17 -3.65 -3.72 7.71
CA LYS A 17 -4.12 -4.79 6.83
C LYS A 17 -4.59 -4.20 5.50
N SER A 18 -4.50 -5.01 4.46
CA SER A 18 -5.01 -4.70 3.13
C SER A 18 -6.06 -5.72 2.70
N SER A 19 -6.95 -5.30 1.82
CA SER A 19 -8.02 -6.11 1.25
C SER A 19 -8.32 -5.68 -0.18
N VAL A 20 -9.05 -6.53 -0.91
CA VAL A 20 -9.59 -6.20 -2.23
C VAL A 20 -11.11 -6.23 -2.15
N LEU A 21 -11.74 -5.09 -2.43
CA LEU A 21 -13.19 -5.01 -2.55
C LEU A 21 -13.60 -5.00 -4.03
N HIS A 22 -14.86 -5.33 -4.32
CA HIS A 22 -15.38 -5.32 -5.68
C HIS A 22 -16.48 -4.26 -5.80
N ILE A 23 -16.15 -3.12 -6.43
CA ILE A 23 -17.11 -2.05 -6.69
C ILE A 23 -17.59 -2.21 -8.13
N GLN A 24 -18.87 -2.53 -8.32
CA GLN A 24 -19.45 -2.76 -9.66
C GLN A 24 -18.68 -3.79 -10.50
N LYS A 25 -18.21 -4.87 -9.87
CA LYS A 25 -17.34 -5.93 -10.45
C LYS A 25 -15.91 -5.50 -10.77
N ASN A 26 -15.50 -4.27 -10.47
CA ASN A 26 -14.12 -3.85 -10.56
C ASN A 26 -13.42 -4.10 -9.22
N PRO A 27 -12.34 -4.91 -9.17
CA PRO A 27 -11.58 -5.09 -7.96
C PRO A 27 -10.83 -3.80 -7.63
N VAL A 28 -10.90 -3.36 -6.38
CA VAL A 28 -10.23 -2.15 -5.89
C VAL A 28 -9.39 -2.47 -4.67
N ALA A 29 -8.21 -1.88 -4.62
CA ALA A 29 -7.26 -2.09 -3.54
C ALA A 29 -7.58 -1.20 -2.34
N CYS A 30 -7.72 -1.81 -1.16
CA CYS A 30 -8.11 -1.12 0.06
C CYS A 30 -7.11 -1.36 1.20
N ILE A 31 -6.74 -0.30 1.91
CA ILE A 31 -6.04 -0.36 3.19
C ILE A 31 -7.06 -0.08 4.29
N ILE A 32 -7.05 -0.91 5.34
CA ILE A 32 -7.97 -0.80 6.46
C ILE A 32 -7.35 0.11 7.51
N ASP A 33 -7.99 1.26 7.78
CA ASP A 33 -7.63 2.18 8.86
C ASP A 33 -8.78 2.24 9.89
N ASN A 34 -8.46 1.87 11.13
CA ASN A 34 -9.40 1.88 12.25
C ASN A 34 -9.20 3.07 13.19
N ASN A 35 -8.27 3.97 12.88
CA ASN A 35 -8.03 5.16 13.68
C ASN A 35 -9.16 6.17 13.43
N SER A 36 -10.00 6.38 14.43
CA SER A 36 -11.09 7.35 14.39
C SER A 36 -10.61 8.78 14.18
N GLU A 37 -9.43 9.14 14.68
CA GLU A 37 -8.86 10.48 14.48
C GLU A 37 -8.49 10.69 13.01
N ASN A 38 -7.89 9.69 12.35
CA ASN A 38 -7.59 9.79 10.92
C ASN A 38 -8.87 9.96 10.10
N LYS A 39 -9.92 9.21 10.42
CA LYS A 39 -11.23 9.37 9.78
C LYS A 39 -11.76 10.80 9.92
N LEU A 40 -11.73 11.36 11.13
CA LEU A 40 -12.14 12.75 11.38
C LEU A 40 -11.27 13.75 10.60
N LYS A 41 -9.96 13.50 10.48
CA LYS A 41 -9.07 14.34 9.65
C LYS A 41 -9.55 14.37 8.21
N PHE A 42 -9.83 13.22 7.61
CA PHE A 42 -10.34 13.15 6.24
C PHE A 42 -11.72 13.81 6.07
N GLU A 43 -12.63 13.64 7.04
CA GLU A 43 -13.96 14.26 7.02
C GLU A 43 -13.90 15.79 7.17
N SER A 44 -12.91 16.31 7.90
CA SER A 44 -12.70 17.75 8.12
C SER A 44 -12.06 18.49 6.94
N LEU A 45 -11.64 17.78 5.88
CA LEU A 45 -10.98 18.40 4.74
C LEU A 45 -11.98 19.11 3.83
N GLU A 46 -11.93 20.44 3.84
CA GLU A 46 -12.73 21.29 2.95
C GLU A 46 -12.32 21.15 1.47
N ASN A 47 -11.07 20.75 1.19
CA ASN A 47 -10.56 20.62 -0.17
C ASN A 47 -9.50 19.50 -0.29
N GLN A 48 -9.78 18.53 -1.16
CA GLN A 48 -8.88 17.39 -1.42
C GLN A 48 -7.56 17.77 -2.11
N SER A 49 -7.45 18.97 -2.70
CA SER A 49 -6.22 19.44 -3.37
C SER A 49 -5.03 19.65 -2.43
N GLN A 50 -5.26 19.67 -1.11
CA GLN A 50 -4.21 19.74 -0.09
C GLN A 50 -3.61 18.36 0.24
N ILE A 51 -4.18 17.29 -0.29
CA ILE A 51 -3.74 15.92 -0.01
C ILE A 51 -2.71 15.50 -1.06
N LYS A 52 -1.52 15.12 -0.61
CA LYS A 52 -0.53 14.45 -1.45
C LYS A 52 -0.42 13.01 -1.04
N ALA A 53 -0.48 12.10 -2.01
CA ALA A 53 -0.38 10.68 -1.75
C ALA A 53 0.71 10.04 -2.59
N SER A 54 1.40 9.05 -2.03
CA SER A 54 2.41 8.28 -2.75
C SER A 54 2.40 6.83 -2.30
N LEU A 55 2.68 5.91 -3.23
CA LEU A 55 2.83 4.50 -2.96
C LEU A 55 4.22 4.05 -3.37
N ARG A 56 4.96 3.45 -2.44
CA ARG A 56 6.27 2.87 -2.72
C ARG A 56 6.27 1.38 -2.41
N GLY A 57 6.60 0.57 -3.41
CA GLY A 57 6.84 -0.85 -3.22
C GLY A 57 8.24 -1.10 -2.64
N PHE A 58 8.37 -2.18 -1.89
CA PHE A 58 9.66 -2.70 -1.43
C PHE A 58 9.62 -4.23 -1.41
N LEU A 59 10.80 -4.84 -1.45
CA LEU A 59 10.97 -6.27 -1.30
C LEU A 59 11.60 -6.54 0.07
N ASN A 60 11.10 -7.57 0.76
CA ASN A 60 11.66 -8.03 2.01
C ASN A 60 11.88 -9.55 1.95
N LYS A 61 12.81 -10.07 2.74
CA LYS A 61 13.05 -11.49 2.89
C LYS A 61 12.68 -11.88 4.32
N HIS A 62 11.56 -12.58 4.45
CA HIS A 62 11.14 -13.18 5.71
C HIS A 62 11.81 -14.56 5.86
N GLU A 63 12.19 -14.91 7.09
CA GLU A 63 12.90 -16.17 7.37
C GLU A 63 12.04 -17.39 7.03
N GLU A 64 10.74 -17.36 7.36
CA GLU A 64 9.80 -18.47 7.13
C GLU A 64 9.16 -18.48 5.73
N ILE A 65 8.58 -17.35 5.28
CA ILE A 65 7.81 -17.27 4.02
C ILE A 65 8.65 -16.83 2.81
N GLY A 66 9.95 -16.57 3.00
CA GLY A 66 10.87 -16.22 1.94
C GLY A 66 10.71 -14.79 1.43
N LEU A 67 10.95 -14.59 0.13
CA LEU A 67 10.84 -13.28 -0.50
C LEU A 67 9.37 -12.83 -0.53
N VAL A 68 9.11 -11.63 -0.02
CA VAL A 68 7.80 -10.99 0.00
C VAL A 68 7.88 -9.57 -0.57
N MET A 69 6.77 -9.10 -1.13
CA MET A 69 6.62 -7.72 -1.58
C MET A 69 5.69 -7.00 -0.62
N GLY A 70 6.15 -5.86 -0.09
CA GLY A 70 5.35 -4.95 0.70
C GLY A 70 5.19 -3.61 -0.01
N CYS A 71 4.33 -2.76 0.53
CA CYS A 71 4.23 -1.38 0.10
C CYS A 71 4.00 -0.43 1.27
N LYS A 72 4.52 0.77 1.11
CA LYS A 72 4.34 1.89 2.02
C LYS A 72 3.52 2.95 1.31
N PHE A 73 2.30 3.15 1.79
CA PHE A 73 1.41 4.20 1.33
C PHE A 73 1.54 5.40 2.26
N LYS A 74 1.84 6.56 1.70
CA LYS A 74 1.99 7.80 2.45
C LYS A 74 0.94 8.81 2.02
N ILE A 75 0.29 9.44 2.97
CA ILE A 75 -0.62 10.55 2.75
C ILE A 75 -0.13 11.74 3.57
N GLU A 76 0.08 12.88 2.91
CA GLU A 76 0.37 14.16 3.55
C GLU A 76 -0.88 15.03 3.54
N ILE A 77 -1.30 15.50 4.72
CA ILE A 77 -2.48 16.34 4.94
C ILE A 77 -2.07 17.50 5.83
N ASN A 78 -2.13 18.75 5.35
CA ASN A 78 -1.83 19.95 6.16
C ASN A 78 -0.56 19.84 7.02
N GLN A 79 0.52 19.29 6.46
CA GLN A 79 1.84 19.04 7.09
C GLN A 79 1.91 17.82 8.03
N GLU A 80 0.81 17.10 8.25
CA GLU A 80 0.84 15.80 8.91
C GLU A 80 1.07 14.68 7.90
N LEU A 81 1.92 13.71 8.27
CA LEU A 81 2.21 12.53 7.47
C LEU A 81 1.53 11.30 8.09
N LEU A 82 0.69 10.65 7.31
CA LEU A 82 0.12 9.35 7.61
C LEU A 82 0.85 8.28 6.80
N GLU A 83 1.30 7.21 7.45
CA GLU A 83 2.05 6.13 6.84
C GLU A 83 1.43 4.76 7.11
N TYR A 84 1.20 4.01 6.03
CA TYR A 84 0.60 2.68 6.07
C TYR A 84 1.57 1.69 5.41
N THR A 85 2.12 0.78 6.19
CA THR A 85 2.96 -0.31 5.70
C THR A 85 2.12 -1.58 5.66
N VAL A 86 1.97 -2.16 4.47
CA VAL A 86 1.17 -3.38 4.25
C VAL A 86 1.98 -4.40 3.46
N TYR A 87 1.69 -5.69 3.69
CA TYR A 87 2.16 -6.80 2.86
C TYR A 87 0.97 -7.35 2.06
N PRO A 88 0.69 -6.80 0.86
CA PRO A 88 -0.55 -7.05 0.16
C PRO A 88 -0.57 -8.38 -0.58
N SER A 89 -1.77 -8.86 -0.90
CA SER A 89 -1.97 -9.99 -1.80
C SER A 89 -1.63 -9.63 -3.25
N THR A 90 -1.45 -10.65 -4.10
CA THR A 90 -1.27 -10.46 -5.55
C THR A 90 -2.43 -9.70 -6.17
N ASP A 91 -3.67 -10.01 -5.80
CA ASP A 91 -4.88 -9.34 -6.30
C ASP A 91 -4.89 -7.84 -5.96
N PHE A 92 -4.42 -7.48 -4.76
CA PHE A 92 -4.29 -6.08 -4.36
C PHE A 92 -3.26 -5.38 -5.24
N ILE A 93 -2.08 -5.98 -5.43
CA ILE A 93 -1.02 -5.41 -6.27
C ILE A 93 -1.53 -5.18 -7.69
N GLU A 94 -2.27 -6.14 -8.24
CA GLU A 94 -2.85 -6.05 -9.58
C GLU A 94 -3.93 -4.98 -9.68
N SER A 95 -4.79 -4.89 -8.67
CA SER A 95 -5.83 -3.88 -8.59
C SER A 95 -5.26 -2.46 -8.52
N ILE A 96 -4.14 -2.27 -7.80
CA ILE A 96 -3.41 -1.00 -7.77
C ILE A 96 -2.84 -0.66 -9.15
N ILE A 97 -2.14 -1.59 -9.79
CA ILE A 97 -1.49 -1.34 -11.08
C ILE A 97 -2.52 -1.05 -12.17
N PHE A 98 -3.66 -1.75 -12.16
CA PHE A 98 -4.68 -1.61 -13.18
C PHE A 98 -5.54 -0.34 -13.00
N ASN A 99 -5.97 -0.04 -11.77
CA ASN A 99 -6.88 1.08 -11.51
C ASN A 99 -6.16 2.37 -11.12
N GLU A 100 -4.87 2.29 -10.78
CA GLU A 100 -4.05 3.40 -10.26
C GLU A 100 -4.71 4.15 -9.09
N THR A 101 -5.58 3.46 -8.35
CA THR A 101 -6.40 4.04 -7.29
C THR A 101 -6.33 3.16 -6.06
N ILE A 102 -6.17 3.78 -4.90
CA ILE A 102 -6.16 3.12 -3.61
C ILE A 102 -7.23 3.73 -2.72
N PHE A 103 -7.89 2.87 -1.94
CA PHE A 103 -8.92 3.25 -1.00
C PHE A 103 -8.42 3.05 0.44
N LEU A 104 -8.79 3.99 1.30
CA LEU A 104 -8.72 3.84 2.75
C LEU A 104 -10.14 3.55 3.24
N ILE A 105 -10.31 2.47 3.99
CA ILE A 105 -11.62 2.01 4.49
C ILE A 105 -11.56 1.72 5.99
N ASP A 106 -12.70 1.79 6.66
CA ASP A 106 -12.82 1.28 8.04
C ASP A 106 -13.11 -0.23 8.07
N ASN A 107 -13.06 -0.84 9.26
CA ASN A 107 -13.41 -2.26 9.46
C ASN A 107 -14.86 -2.63 9.07
N LYS A 108 -15.74 -1.66 8.90
CA LYS A 108 -17.13 -1.84 8.42
C LYS A 108 -17.22 -1.67 6.91
N MET A 109 -16.08 -1.58 6.21
CA MET A 109 -15.98 -1.38 4.76
C MET A 109 -16.52 -0.04 4.27
N ASN A 110 -16.69 0.96 5.15
CA ASN A 110 -17.03 2.30 4.72
C ASN A 110 -15.78 2.98 4.17
N GLN A 111 -15.92 3.67 3.05
CA GLN A 111 -14.85 4.47 2.48
C GLN A 111 -14.57 5.68 3.38
N ILE A 112 -13.30 5.82 3.77
CA ILE A 112 -12.77 7.01 4.45
C ILE A 112 -12.21 7.98 3.41
N PHE A 113 -11.37 7.45 2.52
CA PHE A 113 -10.65 8.25 1.53
C PHE A 113 -10.31 7.41 0.30
N SER A 114 -10.09 8.05 -0.85
CA SER A 114 -9.55 7.40 -2.03
C SER A 114 -8.74 8.39 -2.85
N CYS A 115 -7.64 7.94 -3.44
CA CYS A 115 -6.86 8.78 -4.34
C CYS A 115 -6.24 7.98 -5.47
N LYS A 116 -5.94 8.69 -6.56
CA LYS A 116 -5.05 8.19 -7.61
C LYS A 116 -3.60 8.21 -7.13
N ILE A 117 -2.81 7.26 -7.61
CA ILE A 117 -1.39 7.13 -7.29
C ILE A 117 -0.60 6.82 -8.56
N LEU A 118 0.61 7.40 -8.66
CA LEU A 118 1.54 7.03 -9.71
C LEU A 118 2.12 5.64 -9.42
N THR A 119 1.96 4.70 -10.36
CA THR A 119 2.30 3.29 -10.14
C THR A 119 3.62 2.87 -10.77
N ASP A 120 4.32 3.73 -11.53
CA ASP A 120 5.56 3.39 -12.24
C ASP A 120 6.61 2.68 -11.36
N GLN A 121 6.87 3.24 -10.18
CA GLN A 121 7.81 2.65 -9.23
C GLN A 121 7.30 1.33 -8.65
N PHE A 122 5.98 1.24 -8.43
CA PHE A 122 5.34 0.04 -7.90
C PHE A 122 5.36 -1.12 -8.91
N VAL A 123 5.13 -0.83 -10.19
CA VAL A 123 5.26 -1.78 -11.31
C VAL A 123 6.69 -2.30 -11.43
N LYS A 124 7.69 -1.42 -11.26
CA LYS A 124 9.11 -1.83 -11.23
C LYS A 124 9.38 -2.78 -10.06
N THR A 125 8.88 -2.48 -8.86
CA THR A 125 9.01 -3.39 -7.70
C THR A 125 8.37 -4.74 -7.98
N LYS A 126 7.14 -4.80 -8.53
CA LYS A 126 6.51 -6.08 -8.92
C LYS A 126 7.38 -6.85 -9.91
N SER A 127 7.94 -6.17 -10.91
CA SER A 127 8.78 -6.80 -11.92
C SER A 127 10.08 -7.37 -11.32
N GLU A 128 10.68 -6.69 -10.35
CA GLU A 128 11.84 -7.19 -9.61
C GLU A 128 11.47 -8.39 -8.72
N PHE A 129 10.34 -8.32 -8.00
CA PHE A 129 9.82 -9.41 -7.20
C PHE A 129 9.71 -10.71 -8.00
N GLU A 130 9.05 -10.64 -9.17
CA GLU A 130 8.87 -11.80 -10.05
C GLU A 130 10.19 -12.35 -10.59
N LYS A 131 11.18 -11.50 -10.88
CA LYS A 131 12.52 -11.94 -11.29
C LYS A 131 13.22 -12.72 -10.17
N PHE A 132 13.23 -12.18 -8.95
CA PHE A 132 13.87 -12.84 -7.82
C PHE A 132 13.16 -14.13 -7.39
N LYS A 133 11.83 -14.16 -7.47
CA LYS A 133 11.04 -15.36 -7.20
C LYS A 133 11.40 -16.50 -8.15
N LYS A 134 11.56 -16.22 -9.44
CA LYS A 134 12.02 -17.21 -10.45
C LYS A 134 13.45 -17.70 -10.18
N LEU A 135 14.34 -16.80 -9.78
CA LEU A 135 15.72 -17.18 -9.45
C LEU A 135 15.83 -18.05 -8.18
N SER A 136 14.88 -17.93 -7.25
CA SER A 136 14.86 -18.71 -6.00
C SER A 136 14.20 -20.09 -6.14
N GLN A 137 13.62 -20.40 -7.31
CA GLN A 137 12.98 -21.68 -7.62
C GLN A 137 13.88 -22.61 -8.46
N ASN A 138 15.06 -22.13 -8.87
CA ASN A 138 16.13 -22.91 -9.50
C ASN A 138 17.20 -23.27 -8.48
#